data_AF-M5F6V8-F1
#
_entry.id   AF-M5F6V8-F1
#
_cell.length_a   1.000
_cell.length_b   1.000
_cell.length_c   1.000
_cell.angle_alpha   90.00
_cell.angle_beta   90.00
_cell.angle_gamma   90.00
#
_symmetry.space_group_name_H-M   'P 1'
#
loop_
_entity.id
_entity.type
_entity.pdbx_description
1 polymer ?
#
loop_
_entity_poly.entity_id
_entity_poly.type
_entity_poly.pdbx_seq_one_letter_code
_entity_poly.pdbx_strand_id
1 'polypeptide(L)' 'MGLIRARYEVFKGEGEMVLYCEHLQTVKYRNPADFVGKTEK' A
#
# COMPACT_ATOMS: atom_id res chain seq x y z
N MET A 1 7.00 12.40 5.38
CA MET A 1 6.18 11.70 4.36
C MET A 1 6.73 10.29 4.22
N GLY A 2 5.87 9.29 4.08
CA GLY A 2 6.25 7.89 3.89
C GLY A 2 6.12 7.45 2.44
N LEU A 3 6.84 6.39 2.07
CA LEU A 3 6.62 5.67 0.83
C LEU A 3 6.12 4.27 1.19
N ILE A 4 5.01 3.84 0.60
CA ILE A 4 4.51 2.48 0.77
C ILE A 4 4.24 1.84 -0.59
N ARG A 5 4.17 0.51 -0.58
CA ARG A 5 3.73 -0.28 -1.70
C ARG A 5 2.45 -1.01 -1.33
N ALA A 6 1.36 -0.68 -2.02
CA ALA A 6 0.09 -1.34 -1.84
C ALA A 6 -0.13 -2.35 -2.97
N ARG A 7 -0.49 -3.58 -2.60
CA ARG A 7 -0.90 -4.63 -3.54
C ARG A 7 -2.33 -4.99 -3.22
N TYR A 8 -3.17 -5.11 -4.23
CA TYR A 8 -4.54 -5.54 -4.03
C TYR A 8 -5.07 -6.28 -5.25
N GLU A 9 -5.99 -7.18 -4.95
CA GLU A 9 -6.72 -8.01 -5.89
C GLU A 9 -8.20 -7.59 -5.83
N VAL A 10 -8.82 -7.45 -6.98
CA VAL A 10 -10.25 -7.15 -7.11
C VAL A 10 -10.92 -8.38 -7.70
N PHE A 11 -11.95 -8.86 -7.00
CA PHE A 11 -12.75 -10.00 -7.41
C PHE A 11 -14.18 -9.57 -7.75
N LYS A 12 -14.82 -10.26 -8.70
CA LYS A 12 -16.24 -10.09 -9.07
C LYS A 12 -16.93 -11.45 -9.15
N GLY A 13 -18.26 -11.44 -9.05
CA GLY A 13 -19.07 -12.67 -9.15
C GLY A 13 -18.62 -13.72 -8.15
N GLU A 14 -18.52 -14.97 -8.59
CA GLU A 14 -18.15 -16.13 -7.79
C GLU A 14 -16.62 -16.22 -7.52
N GLY A 15 -16.00 -15.09 -7.18
CA GLY A 15 -14.57 -15.04 -6.86
C GLY A 15 -13.66 -14.98 -8.10
N GLU A 16 -14.15 -14.50 -9.23
CA GLU A 16 -13.34 -14.26 -10.42
C GLU A 16 -12.43 -13.03 -10.18
N MET A 17 -11.10 -13.23 -10.21
CA MET A 17 -10.16 -12.11 -10.09
C MET A 17 -10.16 -11.30 -11.40
N VAL A 18 -10.57 -10.04 -11.31
CA VAL A 18 -10.69 -9.15 -12.48
C VAL A 18 -9.59 -8.11 -12.57
N LEU A 19 -8.85 -7.88 -11.48
CA LEU A 19 -7.76 -6.92 -11.46
C LEU A 19 -6.76 -7.24 -10.36
N TYR A 20 -5.48 -7.24 -10.70
CA TYR A 20 -4.39 -7.13 -9.75
C TYR A 20 -3.66 -5.82 -10.00
N CYS A 21 -3.43 -5.04 -8.94
CA CYS A 21 -2.64 -3.83 -9.02
C CYS A 21 -1.60 -3.78 -7.91
N GLU A 22 -0.46 -3.19 -8.25
CA GLU A 22 0.58 -2.79 -7.31
C GLU A 22 0.86 -1.30 -7.50
N HIS A 23 0.69 -0.51 -6.44
CA HIS A 23 0.93 0.93 -6.45
C HIS A 23 2.03 1.30 -5.47
N LEU A 24 2.97 2.13 -5.94
CA LEU A 24 3.87 2.89 -5.07
C LEU A 24 3.21 4.23 -4.75
N GLN A 25 3.02 4.52 -3.47
CA GLN A 25 2.31 5.70 -3.02
C GLN A 25 3.09 6.45 -1.96
N THR A 26 3.13 7.78 -2.09
CA THR A 26 3.59 8.65 -1.01
C THR A 26 2.43 8.90 -0.05
N VAL A 27 2.64 8.66 1.23
CA VAL A 27 1.58 8.75 2.26
C VAL A 27 1.98 9.68 3.40
N LYS A 28 0.98 10.24 4.07
CA LYS A 28 1.16 10.97 5.32
C LYS A 28 0.88 10.04 6.49
N TYR A 29 1.87 9.81 7.33
CA TYR A 29 1.68 9.05 8.56
C TYR A 29 0.84 9.84 9.56
N ARG A 30 -0.08 9.15 10.24
CA ARG A 30 -0.86 9.73 11.34
C ARG A 30 0.05 10.18 12.49
N ASN A 31 1.01 9.33 12.87
CA ASN A 31 2.04 9.60 13.87
C ASN A 31 3.44 9.43 13.25
N PRO A 32 4.06 10.49 12.71
CA PRO A 32 5.36 10.38 12.04
C PRO A 32 6.51 9.92 12.95
N ALA A 33 6.42 10.14 14.26
CA ALA A 33 7.46 9.78 15.24
C ALA A 33 7.72 8.27 15.31
N ASP A 34 6.69 7.44 15.10
CA ASP A 34 6.78 5.97 15.20
C ASP A 34 7.66 5.34 14.10
N PHE A 35 7.93 6.11 13.04
CA PHE A 35 8.60 5.68 11.81
C PHE A 35 9.96 6.38 11.58
N VAL A 36 10.44 7.17 12.54
CA VAL A 36 11.78 7.78 12.46
C VAL A 36 12.84 6.67 12.39
N GLY A 37 13.66 6.68 11.34
CA GLY A 37 14.70 5.67 11.11
C GLY A 37 14.20 4.32 10.59
N LYS A 38 12.88 4.18 10.29
CA LYS A 38 12.26 2.93 9.80
C LYS A 38 11.77 3.07 8.35
N THR A 39 12.58 3.64 7.48
CA THR A 39 12.31 3.63 6.03
C THR A 39 12.89 2.37 5.41
N GLU A 40 12.12 1.68 4.56
CA GLU A 40 12.65 0.60 3.72
C GLU A 40 13.81 1.14 2.85
N LYS A 41 14.81 0.29 2.61
CA LYS A 41 16.04 0.63 1.87
C LYS A 41 15.79 0.83 0.38
#